data_AF-A0A8T4V2U7-F1
#
_entry.id   AF-A0A8T4V2U7-F1
#
_cell.length_a   1.000
_cell.length_b   1.000
_cell.length_c   1.000
_cell.angle_alpha   90.00
_cell.angle_beta   90.00
_cell.angle_gamma   90.00
#
_symmetry.space_group_name_H-M   'P 1'
#
loop_
_entity.id
_entity.type
_entity.pdbx_description
1 polymer ?
#
loop_
_entity_poly.entity_id
_entity_poly.type
_entity_poly.pdbx_seq_one_letter_code
_entity_poly.pdbx_strand_id
1 'polypeptide(L)' 'MSTITINIDDDVENRFRGYINKEYGNSKGALGKAITEAIDIWLKEKEQEEITKKAIEFLNKKRKVGGKLWKNREELHER' A
#
# COMPACT_ATOMS: atom_id res chain seq x y z
N MET A 1 -20.51 -2.64 -7.92
CA MET A 1 -20.54 -2.56 -6.45
C MET A 1 -20.74 -3.96 -5.93
N SER A 2 -19.82 -4.44 -5.10
CA SER A 2 -19.91 -5.73 -4.43
C SER A 2 -20.28 -5.50 -2.97
N THR A 3 -21.09 -6.38 -2.39
CA THR A 3 -21.49 -6.28 -0.97
C THR A 3 -20.64 -7.23 -0.14
N ILE A 4 -20.09 -6.73 0.96
CA ILE A 4 -19.35 -7.52 1.94
C ILE A 4 -20.02 -7.30 3.30
N THR A 5 -20.32 -8.39 3.99
CA THR A 5 -20.79 -8.36 5.39
C THR A 5 -19.62 -8.75 6.28
N ILE A 6 -19.27 -7.85 7.20
CA ILE A 6 -18.20 -8.05 8.17
C ILE A 6 -18.75 -7.79 9.56
N ASN A 7 -18.24 -8.55 10.53
CA ASN A 7 -18.46 -8.28 11.94
C ASN A 7 -17.22 -7.55 12.49
N ILE A 8 -17.44 -6.44 13.17
CA ILE A 8 -16.39 -5.57 13.69
C ILE A 8 -16.77 -5.22 15.13
N ASP A 9 -15.77 -5.04 15.97
CA ASP A 9 -15.97 -4.60 17.34
C ASP A 9 -16.65 -3.22 17.39
N ASP A 10 -17.64 -3.05 18.27
CA ASP A 10 -18.44 -1.83 18.39
C ASP A 10 -17.58 -0.59 18.69
N ASP A 11 -16.52 -0.73 19.47
CA ASP A 11 -15.62 0.39 19.79
C ASP A 11 -14.80 0.80 18.57
N VAL A 12 -14.49 -0.14 17.67
CA VAL A 12 -13.84 0.14 16.40
C VAL A 12 -14.81 0.86 15.46
N GLU A 13 -16.04 0.35 15.31
CA GLU A 13 -17.05 0.98 14.45
C GLU A 13 -17.36 2.41 14.89
N ASN A 14 -17.57 2.62 16.20
CA ASN A 14 -17.91 3.92 16.76
C ASN A 14 -16.79 4.95 16.53
N ARG A 15 -15.53 4.57 16.79
CA ARG A 15 -14.38 5.45 16.51
C ARG A 15 -14.29 5.76 15.02
N PHE A 16 -14.44 4.74 14.16
CA PHE A 16 -14.35 4.91 12.72
C PHE A 16 -15.42 5.86 12.17
N ARG A 17 -16.68 5.70 12.59
CA ARG A 17 -17.76 6.64 12.27
C ARG A 17 -17.48 8.06 12.76
N GLY A 18 -16.90 8.20 13.95
CA GLY A 18 -16.48 9.48 14.50
C GLY A 18 -15.47 10.21 13.59
N TYR A 19 -14.51 9.49 13.02
CA TYR A 19 -13.56 10.06 12.06
C TYR A 19 -14.22 10.38 10.71
N ILE A 20 -15.06 9.49 10.19
CA ILE A 20 -15.76 9.71 8.93
C ILE A 20 -16.62 10.98 8.97
N ASN A 21 -17.34 11.19 10.07
CA ASN A 21 -18.18 12.38 10.23
C ASN A 21 -17.35 13.68 10.25
N LYS A 22 -16.10 13.63 10.71
CA LYS A 22 -15.19 14.79 10.69
C LYS A 22 -14.61 15.05 9.31
N GLU A 23 -14.22 14.00 8.60
CA GLU A 23 -13.58 14.07 7.28
C GLU A 23 -14.56 14.34 6.13
N TYR A 24 -15.68 13.61 6.10
CA TYR A 24 -16.62 13.59 4.97
C TYR A 24 -18.00 14.19 5.31
N GLY A 25 -18.23 14.60 6.55
CA GLY A 25 -19.53 15.08 7.05
C GLY A 25 -20.61 13.99 7.07
N ASN A 26 -21.87 14.40 7.27
CA ASN A 26 -23.04 13.51 7.31
C ASN A 26 -23.61 13.20 5.91
N SER A 27 -22.75 12.77 4.97
CA SER A 27 -23.19 12.43 3.62
C SER A 27 -23.58 10.95 3.48
N LYS A 28 -24.67 10.68 2.75
CA LYS A 28 -25.11 9.32 2.44
C LYS A 28 -24.02 8.62 1.60
N GLY A 29 -23.47 7.53 2.11
CA GLY A 29 -22.40 6.77 1.46
C GLY A 29 -20.98 7.07 1.96
N ALA A 30 -20.81 8.00 2.90
CA ALA A 30 -19.50 8.31 3.49
C ALA A 30 -18.81 7.06 4.09
N LEU A 31 -19.57 6.22 4.81
CA LEU A 31 -19.06 4.97 5.39
C LEU A 31 -18.55 4.01 4.32
N GLY A 32 -19.33 3.79 3.24
CA GLY A 32 -18.93 2.90 2.16
C GLY A 32 -17.68 3.41 1.43
N LYS A 33 -17.58 4.72 1.22
CA LYS A 33 -16.39 5.35 0.63
C LYS A 33 -15.16 5.17 1.51
N ALA A 34 -15.28 5.45 2.80
CA ALA A 34 -14.19 5.30 3.76
C ALA A 34 -13.73 3.85 3.91
N ILE A 35 -14.65 2.88 3.93
CA ILE A 35 -14.28 1.45 3.95
C ILE A 35 -13.55 1.07 2.66
N THR A 36 -14.01 1.53 1.50
CA THR A 36 -13.36 1.23 0.22
C THR A 36 -11.93 1.79 0.19
N GLU A 37 -11.75 3.02 0.66
CA GLU A 37 -10.45 3.68 0.74
C GLU A 37 -9.51 2.97 1.73
N ALA A 38 -10.02 2.59 2.91
CA ALA A 38 -9.24 1.84 3.90
C ALA A 38 -8.77 0.47 3.37
N ILE A 39 -9.65 -0.25 2.65
CA ILE A 39 -9.29 -1.53 2.01
C ILE A 39 -8.23 -1.32 0.93
N ASP A 40 -8.37 -0.30 0.07
CA ASP A 40 -7.40 -0.01 -1.00
C ASP A 40 -6.02 0.33 -0.45
N ILE A 41 -5.96 1.15 0.61
CA ILE A 41 -4.69 1.48 1.29
C ILE A 41 -4.05 0.23 1.86
N TRP A 42 -4.81 -0.61 2.57
CA TRP A 42 -4.29 -1.84 3.14
C TRP A 42 -3.76 -2.81 2.08
N LEU A 43 -4.44 -2.94 0.95
CA LEU A 43 -3.96 -3.77 -0.17
C LEU A 43 -2.64 -3.25 -0.73
N LYS A 44 -2.52 -1.94 -0.96
CA LYS A 44 -1.28 -1.32 -1.45
C LYS A 44 -0.11 -1.54 -0.50
N GLU A 45 -0.34 -1.44 0.81
CA GLU A 45 0.69 -1.74 1.81
C GLU A 45 1.15 -3.20 1.73
N LYS A 46 0.21 -4.14 1.57
CA LYS A 46 0.55 -5.57 1.44
C LYS A 46 1.29 -5.89 0.14
N GLU A 47 0.90 -5.27 -0.96
CA GLU A 47 1.64 -5.39 -2.23
C GLU A 47 3.06 -4.86 -2.10
N GLN A 48 3.23 -3.70 -1.47
CA GLN A 48 4.54 -3.09 -1.24
C GLN A 48 5.43 -3.95 -0.32
N GLU A 49 4.85 -4.54 0.73
CA GLU A 49 5.56 -5.49 1.60
C GLU A 49 6.07 -6.69 0.79
N GLU A 50 5.24 -7.27 -0.08
CA GLU A 50 5.62 -8.41 -0.92
C GLU A 50 6.70 -8.05 -1.94
N ILE A 51 6.62 -6.88 -2.57
CA ILE A 51 7.69 -6.37 -3.45
C ILE A 51 8.99 -6.23 -2.67
N THR A 52 8.93 -5.67 -1.46
CA THR A 52 10.10 -5.45 -0.61
C THR A 52 10.74 -6.78 -0.19
N LYS A 53 9.94 -7.76 0.24
CA LYS A 53 10.42 -9.12 0.56
C LYS A 53 11.10 -9.76 -0.64
N LYS A 54 10.50 -9.68 -1.82
CA LYS A 54 11.08 -10.20 -3.07
C LYS A 54 12.40 -9.49 -3.39
N ALA A 55 12.45 -8.17 -3.30
CA ALA A 55 13.67 -7.40 -3.55
C ALA A 55 14.82 -7.81 -2.61
N ILE A 56 14.52 -7.97 -1.32
CA ILE A 56 15.48 -8.47 -0.33
C ILE A 56 15.92 -9.90 -0.65
N GLU A 57 14.98 -10.79 -1.02
CA GLU A 57 15.31 -12.16 -1.45
C GLU A 57 16.21 -12.17 -2.70
N PHE A 58 15.94 -11.30 -3.66
CA PHE A 58 16.76 -11.12 -4.86
C PHE A 58 18.16 -10.60 -4.56
N LEU A 59 18.31 -9.73 -3.55
CA LEU A 59 19.63 -9.27 -3.09
C LEU A 59 20.39 -10.38 -2.34
N ASN A 60 19.68 -11.16 -1.52
CA ASN A 60 20.28 -12.22 -0.69
C ASN A 60 20.66 -13.46 -1.49
N LYS A 61 19.85 -13.84 -2.49
CA LYS A 61 20.28 -14.76 -3.52
C LYS A 61 21.40 -14.05 -4.24
N LYS A 62 22.66 -14.46 -3.99
CA LYS A 62 23.92 -13.98 -4.59
C LYS A 62 23.95 -14.08 -6.14
N ARG A 63 22.87 -13.76 -6.85
CA ARG A 63 22.92 -13.41 -8.25
C ARG A 63 23.84 -12.22 -8.33
N LYS A 64 24.81 -12.29 -9.24
CA LYS A 64 25.50 -11.11 -9.74
C LYS A 64 24.43 -10.23 -10.39
N VAL A 65 23.68 -9.45 -9.61
CA VAL A 65 23.09 -8.19 -10.08
C VAL A 65 24.28 -7.50 -10.69
N GLY A 66 24.28 -7.44 -12.03
CA GLY A 66 25.47 -7.12 -12.83
C GLY A 66 26.25 -6.02 -12.13
N GLY A 67 27.49 -6.32 -11.76
CA GLY A 67 28.32 -5.37 -11.02
C GLY A 67 28.33 -4.02 -11.75
N LYS A 68 28.58 -2.92 -11.02
CA LYS A 68 28.71 -1.58 -11.60
C LYS A 68 29.45 -1.67 -12.95
N LEU A 69 28.71 -1.51 -14.04
CA LEU A 69 29.27 -1.56 -15.40
C LEU A 69 30.22 -0.38 -15.63
N TRP A 70 30.04 0.68 -14.83
CA TRP A 70 30.76 1.94 -14.90
C TRP A 70 31.09 2.37 -13.47
N LYS A 71 32.33 2.81 -13.25
CA LYS A 71 32.77 3.38 -11.98
C LYS A 71 32.37 4.85 -11.86
N ASN A 72 32.42 5.58 -12.97
CA ASN A 72 32.18 7.02 -13.06
C ASN A 72 31.04 7.34 -14.04
N ARG A 73 30.33 8.47 -13.83
CA ARG A 73 29.18 8.89 -14.65
C ARG A 73 29.55 9.19 -16.11
N GLU A 74 30.80 9.59 -16.34
CA GLU A 74 31.34 9.96 -17.65
C GLU A 74 31.43 8.75 -18.59
N GLU A 75 31.66 7.55 -18.05
CA GLU A 75 31.73 6.28 -18.80
C GLU A 75 30.37 5.83 -19.37
N LEU A 76 29.25 6.42 -18.93
CA LEU A 76 27.90 6.03 -19.37
C LEU A 76 27.52 6.60 -20.74
N HIS A 77 28.20 7.66 -21.20
CA HIS A 77 27.78 8.46 -22.36
C HIS A 77 28.71 8.40 -23.56
N GLU A 78 29.78 7.59 -23.54
CA GLU A 78 30.60 7.37 -24.73
C GLU A 78 29.89 6.41 -25.70
N ARG A 79 29.23 7.00 -26.70
CA ARG A 79 28.72 6.34 -27.89
C ARG A 79 29.38 6.93 -29.13
#